data_AF-A0A366EDQ6-F1
#
_entry.id   AF-A0A366EDQ6-F1
#
_cell.length_a   1.000
_cell.length_b   1.000
_cell.length_c   1.000
_cell.angle_alpha   90.00
_cell.angle_beta   90.00
_cell.angle_gamma   90.00
#
_symmetry.space_group_name_H-M   'P 1'
#
loop_
_entity.id
_entity.type
_entity.pdbx_description
1 polymer ?
#
loop_
_entity_poly.entity_id
_entity_poly.type
_entity_poly.pdbx_seq_one_letter_code
_entity_poly.pdbx_strand_id
1 'polypeptide(L)'
;MLETQWGVYMQKNVTEATNQNSLTLDEMSSLEIVQTMNQEDHAIDPGVKQALPAIAAAIDLIVKKWHHGARVFVIGAGTSGRLGVLDAAELGPTFSVKEDRWIGLIAGGKEAMWKPLEQHEDSGIDVVTELKSYELNQADVLIGLSASGSTPYVLSALQFGRKIGAVTISISCNPETDASAVSDIPIEVVVGAEVIRGSTRLKAGTAQKMVLNMLSTGTMVRLGKVFQNQMVDVQPINQKLVQRAVDTLMDLTAMTEPEARKLYQQCGQELKVAILVAMTDTDIEKAQAYLKQSDGHLKQAMNRLM
;
A
#
# COMPACT_ATOMS: atom_id res chain seq x y z
N MET A 1 42.56 -12.45 27.04
CA MET A 1 42.16 -11.08 26.64
C MET A 1 42.06 -11.07 25.13
N LEU A 2 40.92 -10.96 24.47
CA LEU A 2 39.54 -10.69 24.82
C LEU A 2 38.71 -11.45 23.78
N GLU A 3 37.85 -12.37 24.21
CA GLU A 3 36.79 -12.94 23.38
C GLU A 3 35.69 -11.88 23.23
N THR A 4 35.32 -11.61 21.99
CA THR A 4 34.24 -10.71 21.57
C THR A 4 32.89 -11.32 21.97
N GLN A 5 32.43 -11.03 23.19
CA GLN A 5 31.05 -11.20 23.61
C GLN A 5 30.19 -10.01 23.18
N TRP A 6 29.58 -10.09 22.00
CA TRP A 6 28.37 -9.34 21.66
C TRP A 6 27.45 -10.24 20.82
N GLY A 7 26.94 -11.29 21.46
CA GLY A 7 25.72 -11.93 20.99
C GLY A 7 24.56 -10.99 21.28
N VAL A 8 24.20 -10.15 20.32
CA VAL A 8 22.95 -9.39 20.37
C VAL A 8 21.83 -10.43 20.27
N TYR A 9 21.30 -10.83 21.42
CA TYR A 9 19.95 -11.38 21.47
C TYR A 9 19.04 -10.28 20.88
N MET A 10 18.67 -10.41 19.61
CA MET A 10 17.63 -9.57 19.01
C MET A 10 16.39 -9.75 19.88
N GLN A 11 16.05 -8.70 20.63
CA GLN A 11 14.90 -8.70 21.51
C GLN A 11 13.67 -8.91 20.63
N LYS A 12 13.00 -10.06 20.76
CA LYS A 12 11.91 -10.46 19.85
C LYS A 12 10.74 -9.47 19.81
N ASN A 13 10.56 -8.67 20.87
CA ASN A 13 9.57 -7.60 20.97
C ASN A 13 10.24 -6.22 21.05
N VAL A 14 10.74 -5.75 19.92
CA VAL A 14 11.34 -4.42 19.78
C VAL A 14 10.30 -3.31 19.97
N THR A 15 9.05 -3.52 19.52
CA THR A 15 7.95 -2.55 19.63
C THR A 15 7.61 -2.17 21.08
N GLU A 16 7.86 -3.07 22.03
CA GLU A 16 7.58 -2.89 23.47
C GLU A 16 8.84 -2.58 24.29
N ALA A 17 10.00 -2.43 23.63
CA ALA A 17 11.25 -2.11 24.28
C ALA A 17 11.29 -0.63 24.72
N THR A 18 12.11 -0.35 25.74
CA THR A 18 12.35 1.01 26.21
C THR A 18 13.37 1.70 25.29
N ASN A 19 13.02 2.88 24.78
CA ASN A 19 13.97 3.71 24.07
C ASN A 19 14.85 4.50 25.06
N GLN A 20 16.16 4.29 24.99
CA GLN A 20 17.13 4.93 25.88
C GLN A 20 17.30 6.43 25.59
N ASN A 21 17.00 6.88 24.37
CA ASN A 21 17.12 8.28 23.96
C ASN A 21 15.97 9.16 24.47
N SER A 22 14.90 8.56 25.00
CA SER A 22 13.68 9.26 25.43
C SER A 22 13.29 8.94 26.87
N LEU A 23 14.23 8.52 27.72
CA LEU A 23 13.96 8.23 29.14
C LEU A 23 13.41 9.44 29.91
N THR A 24 13.82 10.65 29.53
CA THR A 24 13.43 11.92 30.16
C THR A 24 12.52 12.74 29.26
N LEU A 25 11.75 12.10 28.37
CA LEU A 25 10.91 12.77 27.38
C LEU A 25 9.90 13.75 28.01
N ASP A 26 9.44 13.47 29.23
CA ASP A 26 8.52 14.29 30.00
C ASP A 26 9.18 15.52 30.65
N GLU A 27 10.50 15.57 30.72
CA GLU A 27 11.29 16.70 31.24
C GLU A 27 11.81 17.62 30.13
N MET A 28 11.72 17.20 28.87
CA MET A 28 12.19 17.93 27.70
C MET A 28 11.29 19.14 27.37
N SER A 29 11.91 20.20 26.84
CA SER A 29 11.17 21.29 26.20
C SER A 29 10.48 20.80 24.92
N SER A 30 9.47 21.54 24.45
CA SER A 30 8.76 21.19 23.22
C SER A 30 9.69 21.04 22.00
N LEU A 31 10.76 21.83 21.91
CA LEU A 31 11.73 21.72 20.81
C LEU A 31 12.54 20.42 20.92
N GLU A 32 13.02 20.07 22.11
CA GLU A 32 13.76 18.82 22.36
C GLU A 32 12.88 17.59 22.11
N ILE A 33 11.60 17.64 22.48
CA ILE A 33 10.64 16.57 22.18
C ILE A 33 10.56 16.32 20.68
N VAL A 34 10.29 17.36 19.87
CA VAL A 34 10.14 17.16 18.41
C VAL A 34 11.46 16.82 17.71
N GLN A 35 12.59 17.30 18.22
CA GLN A 35 13.92 16.89 17.74
C GLN A 35 14.20 15.42 18.03
N THR A 36 13.86 14.94 19.23
CA THR A 36 13.99 13.53 19.62
C THR A 36 13.10 12.65 18.75
N MET A 37 11.84 13.04 18.54
CA MET A 37 10.93 12.34 17.62
C MET A 37 11.48 12.26 16.19
N ASN A 38 11.94 13.38 15.64
CA ASN A 38 12.49 13.42 14.29
C ASN A 38 13.77 12.58 14.15
N GLN A 39 14.64 12.60 15.16
CA GLN A 39 15.86 11.79 15.17
C GLN A 39 15.52 10.29 15.17
N GLU A 40 14.48 9.89 15.88
CA GLU A 40 14.00 8.51 15.92
C GLU A 40 13.38 8.08 14.59
N ASP A 41 12.66 8.97 13.89
CA ASP A 41 12.07 8.69 12.58
C ASP A 41 13.14 8.30 11.53
N HIS A 42 14.40 8.69 11.70
CA HIS A 42 15.49 8.24 10.83
C HIS A 42 15.70 6.72 10.84
N ALA A 43 15.23 5.99 11.85
CA ALA A 43 15.27 4.53 11.89
C ALA A 43 14.29 3.86 10.91
N ILE A 44 13.33 4.61 10.35
CA ILE A 44 12.33 4.07 9.43
C ILE A 44 12.97 3.68 8.09
N ASP A 45 13.80 4.56 7.51
CA ASP A 45 14.45 4.31 6.21
C ASP A 45 15.26 3.01 6.16
N PRO A 46 16.20 2.74 7.09
CA PRO A 46 16.96 1.48 7.06
C PRO A 46 16.06 0.25 7.24
N GLY A 47 15.02 0.33 8.09
CA GLY A 47 14.05 -0.76 8.24
C GLY A 47 13.29 -1.05 6.95
N VAL A 48 12.78 -0.01 6.29
CA VAL A 48 12.07 -0.15 5.01
C VAL A 48 13.03 -0.65 3.92
N LYS A 49 14.26 -0.14 3.89
CA LYS A 49 15.29 -0.54 2.93
C LYS A 49 15.59 -2.03 3.01
N GLN A 50 15.66 -2.60 4.21
CA GLN A 50 15.86 -4.03 4.41
C GLN A 50 14.69 -4.86 3.89
N ALA A 51 13.46 -4.33 3.96
CA ALA A 51 12.24 -5.01 3.53
C ALA A 51 11.96 -4.93 2.02
N LEU A 52 12.68 -4.10 1.25
CA LEU A 52 12.43 -3.86 -0.18
C LEU A 52 12.31 -5.15 -1.03
N PRO A 53 13.15 -6.20 -0.86
CA PRO A 53 13.00 -7.43 -1.63
C PRO A 53 11.65 -8.13 -1.40
N ALA A 54 11.16 -8.16 -0.15
CA ALA A 54 9.88 -8.76 0.20
C ALA A 54 8.70 -7.92 -0.34
N ILE A 55 8.82 -6.58 -0.26
CA ILE A 55 7.84 -5.65 -0.83
C ILE A 55 7.73 -5.86 -2.35
N ALA A 56 8.86 -5.99 -3.05
CA ALA A 56 8.88 -6.24 -4.49
C ALA A 56 8.24 -7.60 -4.85
N ALA A 57 8.56 -8.66 -4.10
CA ALA A 57 7.96 -9.97 -4.29
C ALA A 57 6.43 -9.96 -4.06
N ALA A 58 5.97 -9.20 -3.06
CA ALA A 58 4.55 -9.00 -2.80
C ALA A 58 3.86 -8.27 -3.96
N ILE A 59 4.46 -7.20 -4.51
CA ILE A 59 3.94 -6.51 -5.69
C ILE A 59 3.79 -7.49 -6.87
N ASP A 60 4.82 -8.26 -7.18
CA ASP A 60 4.78 -9.23 -8.28
C ASP A 60 3.66 -10.25 -8.13
N LEU A 61 3.47 -10.76 -6.91
CA LEU A 61 2.43 -11.73 -6.61
C LEU A 61 1.03 -11.12 -6.69
N ILE A 62 0.85 -9.89 -6.17
CA ILE A 62 -0.41 -9.15 -6.28
C ILE A 62 -0.76 -8.92 -7.75
N VAL A 63 0.19 -8.42 -8.57
CA VAL A 63 -0.01 -8.18 -10.00
C VAL A 63 -0.42 -9.47 -10.72
N LYS A 64 0.26 -10.58 -10.45
CA LYS A 64 -0.08 -11.89 -11.04
C LYS A 64 -1.51 -12.29 -10.71
N LYS A 65 -1.94 -12.17 -9.45
CA LYS A 65 -3.31 -12.49 -9.03
C LYS A 65 -4.33 -11.48 -9.60
N TRP A 66 -3.99 -10.21 -9.67
CA TRP A 66 -4.84 -9.13 -10.16
C TRP A 66 -5.29 -9.35 -11.61
N HIS A 67 -4.39 -9.83 -12.48
CA HIS A 67 -4.73 -10.18 -13.87
C HIS A 67 -5.77 -11.29 -13.98
N HIS A 68 -5.92 -12.12 -12.95
CA HIS A 68 -6.94 -13.18 -12.87
C HIS A 68 -8.19 -12.72 -12.11
N GLY A 69 -8.38 -11.41 -11.92
CA GLY A 69 -9.57 -10.84 -11.29
C GLY A 69 -9.54 -10.82 -9.76
N ALA A 70 -8.38 -11.07 -9.13
CA ALA A 70 -8.26 -11.05 -7.68
C ALA A 70 -8.63 -9.69 -7.07
N ARG A 71 -9.17 -9.76 -5.86
CA ARG A 71 -9.28 -8.62 -4.94
C ARG A 71 -8.15 -8.68 -3.93
N VAL A 72 -7.79 -7.52 -3.39
CA VAL A 72 -6.80 -7.38 -2.31
C VAL A 72 -7.52 -6.93 -1.05
N PHE A 73 -7.36 -7.66 0.03
CA PHE A 73 -7.90 -7.33 1.35
C PHE A 73 -6.75 -6.89 2.25
N VAL A 74 -6.86 -5.69 2.82
CA VAL A 74 -5.89 -5.13 3.76
C VAL A 74 -6.54 -5.07 5.12
N ILE A 75 -6.03 -5.82 6.08
CA ILE A 75 -6.66 -5.99 7.38
C ILE A 75 -5.75 -5.51 8.51
N GLY A 76 -6.33 -4.95 9.55
CA GLY A 76 -5.59 -4.57 10.74
C GLY A 76 -6.51 -4.16 11.87
N ALA A 77 -5.91 -3.86 13.01
CA ALA A 77 -6.59 -3.25 14.14
C ALA A 77 -5.97 -1.89 14.46
N GLY A 78 -6.69 -1.06 15.23
CA GLY A 78 -6.21 0.26 15.64
C GLY A 78 -5.61 1.08 14.49
N THR A 79 -4.40 1.61 14.70
CA THR A 79 -3.68 2.41 13.70
C THR A 79 -3.40 1.62 12.41
N SER A 80 -2.99 0.36 12.52
CA SER A 80 -2.69 -0.49 11.37
C SER A 80 -3.91 -0.68 10.46
N GLY A 81 -5.08 -0.94 11.04
CA GLY A 81 -6.34 -1.04 10.29
C GLY A 81 -6.73 0.28 9.62
N ARG A 82 -6.57 1.42 10.33
CA ARG A 82 -6.86 2.75 9.76
C ARG A 82 -5.96 3.08 8.56
N LEU A 83 -4.69 2.72 8.63
CA LEU A 83 -3.75 2.90 7.52
C LEU A 83 -4.13 2.03 6.31
N GLY A 84 -4.59 0.80 6.54
CA GLY A 84 -5.09 -0.07 5.47
C GLY A 84 -6.33 0.52 4.77
N VAL A 85 -7.27 1.07 5.54
CA VAL A 85 -8.45 1.78 4.99
C VAL A 85 -8.05 3.05 4.24
N LEU A 86 -7.10 3.82 4.77
CA LEU A 86 -6.59 5.04 4.14
C LEU A 86 -6.01 4.75 2.76
N ASP A 87 -5.07 3.79 2.66
CA ASP A 87 -4.44 3.42 1.38
C ASP A 87 -5.48 2.93 0.36
N ALA A 88 -6.42 2.07 0.78
CA ALA A 88 -7.49 1.58 -0.08
C ALA A 88 -8.37 2.70 -0.65
N ALA A 89 -8.75 3.67 0.18
CA ALA A 89 -9.59 4.80 -0.22
C ALA A 89 -8.93 5.72 -1.25
N GLU A 90 -7.60 5.79 -1.28
CA GLU A 90 -6.86 6.64 -2.20
C GLU A 90 -6.75 6.04 -3.61
N LEU A 91 -6.93 4.72 -3.79
CA LEU A 91 -6.73 4.06 -5.09
C LEU A 91 -7.82 4.38 -6.14
N GLY A 92 -9.05 4.65 -5.71
CA GLY A 92 -10.12 5.09 -6.59
C GLY A 92 -9.78 6.39 -7.33
N PRO A 93 -9.58 7.52 -6.62
CA PRO A 93 -9.24 8.79 -7.26
C PRO A 93 -7.84 8.81 -7.92
N THR A 94 -6.93 7.94 -7.50
CA THR A 94 -5.53 7.91 -7.98
C THR A 94 -5.33 7.01 -9.21
N PHE A 95 -5.95 5.85 -9.26
CA PHE A 95 -5.69 4.84 -10.30
C PHE A 95 -6.95 4.27 -10.95
N SER A 96 -8.11 4.88 -10.65
CA SER A 96 -9.42 4.42 -11.14
C SER A 96 -9.72 2.97 -10.74
N VAL A 97 -9.22 2.56 -9.56
CA VAL A 97 -9.48 1.24 -8.98
C VAL A 97 -10.87 1.24 -8.36
N LYS A 98 -11.68 0.22 -8.66
CA LYS A 98 -12.99 0.06 -8.05
C LYS A 98 -12.83 -0.28 -6.57
N GLU A 99 -13.74 0.23 -5.74
CA GLU A 99 -13.72 0.05 -4.27
C GLU A 99 -13.76 -1.42 -3.83
N ASP A 100 -14.29 -2.32 -4.67
CA ASP A 100 -14.38 -3.77 -4.41
C ASP A 100 -13.11 -4.55 -4.81
N ARG A 101 -12.10 -3.89 -5.37
CA ARG A 101 -10.84 -4.54 -5.81
C ARG A 101 -9.71 -4.43 -4.80
N TRP A 102 -9.73 -3.43 -3.94
CA TRP A 102 -8.73 -3.22 -2.89
C TRP A 102 -9.44 -2.68 -1.63
N ILE A 103 -9.62 -3.54 -0.65
CA ILE A 103 -10.57 -3.35 0.45
C ILE A 103 -9.81 -3.28 1.77
N GLY A 104 -9.94 -2.17 2.48
CA GLY A 104 -9.44 -2.03 3.85
C GLY A 104 -10.48 -2.49 4.87
N LEU A 105 -10.10 -3.41 5.76
CA LEU A 105 -10.91 -3.86 6.90
C LEU A 105 -10.20 -3.52 8.21
N ILE A 106 -10.97 -3.05 9.18
CA ILE A 106 -10.49 -2.66 10.50
C ILE A 106 -11.28 -3.39 11.58
N ALA A 107 -10.58 -3.94 12.58
CA ALA A 107 -11.22 -4.56 13.74
C ALA A 107 -12.19 -3.57 14.43
N GLY A 108 -13.43 -4.01 14.68
CA GLY A 108 -14.52 -3.15 15.17
C GLY A 108 -15.31 -2.45 14.05
N GLY A 109 -15.00 -2.71 12.79
CA GLY A 109 -15.75 -2.22 11.63
C GLY A 109 -15.64 -0.71 11.41
N LYS A 110 -16.57 -0.14 10.64
CA LYS A 110 -16.51 1.28 10.19
C LYS A 110 -16.39 2.28 11.36
N GLU A 111 -16.97 2.00 12.51
CA GLU A 111 -16.86 2.89 13.68
C GLU A 111 -15.44 3.00 14.22
N ALA A 112 -14.62 1.96 14.07
CA ALA A 112 -13.23 1.94 14.54
C ALA A 112 -12.33 2.96 13.81
N MET A 113 -12.77 3.46 12.65
CA MET A 113 -12.09 4.58 11.98
C MET A 113 -12.09 5.85 12.83
N TRP A 114 -13.15 6.09 13.59
CA TRP A 114 -13.36 7.33 14.34
C TRP A 114 -13.28 7.16 15.86
N LYS A 115 -13.43 5.93 16.35
CA LYS A 115 -13.37 5.60 17.78
C LYS A 115 -12.32 4.52 18.05
N PRO A 116 -11.59 4.57 19.17
CA PRO A 116 -10.79 3.44 19.62
C PRO A 116 -11.73 2.33 20.11
N LEU A 117 -11.64 1.16 19.49
CA LEU A 117 -12.43 -0.03 19.81
C LEU A 117 -11.47 -1.21 20.08
N GLU A 118 -10.51 -0.99 20.98
CA GLU A 118 -9.38 -1.90 21.26
C GLU A 118 -9.83 -3.29 21.73
N GLN A 119 -11.02 -3.41 22.31
CA GLN A 119 -11.59 -4.71 22.71
C GLN A 119 -11.82 -5.67 21.52
N HIS A 120 -11.83 -5.18 20.28
CA HIS A 120 -12.02 -6.02 19.10
C HIS A 120 -10.70 -6.59 18.54
N GLU A 121 -9.53 -6.15 19.02
CA GLU A 121 -8.23 -6.67 18.55
C GLU A 121 -8.03 -8.14 18.93
N ASP A 122 -8.67 -8.58 20.02
CA ASP A 122 -8.62 -9.95 20.54
C ASP A 122 -9.67 -10.88 19.92
N SER A 123 -10.62 -10.35 19.15
CA SER A 123 -11.73 -11.14 18.60
C SER A 123 -11.38 -11.76 17.24
N GLY A 124 -10.68 -12.89 17.26
CA GLY A 124 -10.34 -13.65 16.06
C GLY A 124 -11.54 -14.23 15.28
N ILE A 125 -12.70 -14.37 15.93
CA ILE A 125 -13.92 -14.92 15.31
C ILE A 125 -14.58 -13.90 14.37
N ASP A 126 -14.51 -12.61 14.71
CA ASP A 126 -15.21 -11.55 13.98
C ASP A 126 -14.62 -11.38 12.58
N VAL A 127 -13.29 -11.39 12.43
CA VAL A 127 -12.63 -11.22 11.13
C VAL A 127 -12.91 -12.37 10.17
N VAL A 128 -12.96 -13.62 10.66
CA VAL A 128 -13.21 -14.78 9.79
C VAL A 128 -14.65 -14.76 9.29
N THR A 129 -15.58 -14.29 10.13
CA THR A 129 -16.97 -14.11 9.74
C THR A 129 -17.12 -13.01 8.70
N GLU A 130 -16.41 -11.88 8.87
CA GLU A 130 -16.37 -10.80 7.89
C GLU A 130 -15.75 -11.26 6.56
N LEU A 131 -14.58 -11.89 6.57
CA LEU A 131 -13.95 -12.40 5.34
C LEU A 131 -14.83 -13.42 4.59
N LYS A 132 -15.62 -14.22 5.31
CA LYS A 132 -16.63 -15.10 4.70
C LYS A 132 -17.80 -14.35 4.08
N SER A 133 -18.26 -13.24 4.69
CA SER A 133 -19.34 -12.43 4.09
C SER A 133 -18.88 -11.70 2.83
N TYR A 134 -17.59 -11.42 2.71
CA TYR A 134 -16.95 -10.97 1.48
C TYR A 134 -16.67 -12.09 0.47
N GLU A 135 -17.01 -13.35 0.79
CA GLU A 135 -16.72 -14.52 -0.05
C GLU A 135 -15.22 -14.60 -0.44
N LEU A 136 -14.33 -14.29 0.53
CA LEU A 136 -12.88 -14.42 0.33
C LEU A 136 -12.57 -15.84 -0.16
N ASN A 137 -11.77 -15.94 -1.23
CA ASN A 137 -11.41 -17.22 -1.83
C ASN A 137 -9.94 -17.27 -2.28
N GLN A 138 -9.49 -18.42 -2.77
CA GLN A 138 -8.10 -18.68 -3.19
C GLN A 138 -7.55 -17.76 -4.30
N ALA A 139 -8.42 -17.07 -5.04
CA ALA A 139 -8.00 -16.10 -6.04
C ALA A 139 -7.54 -14.79 -5.40
N ASP A 140 -8.05 -14.45 -4.22
CA ASP A 140 -7.79 -13.18 -3.54
C ASP A 140 -6.40 -13.14 -2.87
N VAL A 141 -5.99 -11.93 -2.50
CA VAL A 141 -4.78 -11.65 -1.71
C VAL A 141 -5.19 -11.02 -0.38
N LEU A 142 -4.60 -11.46 0.72
CA LEU A 142 -4.84 -10.96 2.07
C LEU A 142 -3.54 -10.38 2.64
N ILE A 143 -3.56 -9.11 3.03
CA ILE A 143 -2.45 -8.37 3.63
C ILE A 143 -2.80 -8.06 5.09
N GLY A 144 -2.11 -8.68 6.03
CA GLY A 144 -2.31 -8.49 7.47
C GLY A 144 -1.31 -7.50 8.08
N LEU A 145 -1.81 -6.44 8.71
CA LEU A 145 -0.98 -5.41 9.35
C LEU A 145 -1.07 -5.50 10.86
N SER A 146 0.06 -5.75 11.50
CA SER A 146 0.19 -5.73 12.96
C SER A 146 1.59 -5.28 13.31
N ALA A 147 1.73 -4.14 14.01
CA ALA A 147 3.05 -3.65 14.41
C ALA A 147 3.80 -4.68 15.26
N SER A 148 3.12 -5.31 16.22
CA SER A 148 3.69 -6.38 17.04
C SER A 148 3.93 -7.68 16.28
N GLY A 149 3.15 -7.93 15.23
CA GLY A 149 3.09 -9.20 14.50
C GLY A 149 2.36 -10.32 15.25
N SER A 150 1.64 -9.99 16.33
CA SER A 150 0.97 -10.96 17.21
C SER A 150 -0.52 -10.68 17.45
N THR A 151 -1.10 -9.66 16.80
CA THR A 151 -2.51 -9.25 17.01
C THR A 151 -3.47 -10.39 16.62
N PRO A 152 -4.29 -10.93 17.54
CA PRO A 152 -5.15 -12.10 17.28
C PRO A 152 -6.10 -11.93 16.09
N TYR A 153 -6.68 -10.75 15.91
CA TYR A 153 -7.51 -10.42 14.74
C TYR A 153 -6.76 -10.65 13.42
N VAL A 154 -5.51 -10.17 13.33
CA VAL A 154 -4.69 -10.28 12.11
C VAL A 154 -4.23 -11.71 11.89
N LEU A 155 -3.77 -12.39 12.95
CA LEU A 155 -3.33 -13.78 12.88
C LEU A 155 -4.45 -14.72 12.41
N SER A 156 -5.65 -14.56 12.97
CA SER A 156 -6.80 -15.41 12.64
C SER A 156 -7.19 -15.29 11.17
N ALA A 157 -7.10 -14.08 10.63
CA ALA A 157 -7.38 -13.82 9.23
C ALA A 157 -6.29 -14.36 8.29
N LEU A 158 -5.00 -14.16 8.60
CA LEU A 158 -3.90 -14.74 7.82
C LEU A 158 -3.98 -16.27 7.80
N GLN A 159 -4.22 -16.89 8.96
CA GLN A 159 -4.44 -18.33 9.06
C GLN A 159 -5.64 -18.80 8.24
N PHE A 160 -6.75 -18.05 8.26
CA PHE A 160 -7.92 -18.36 7.44
C PHE A 160 -7.61 -18.24 5.94
N GLY A 161 -6.96 -17.16 5.50
CA GLY A 161 -6.53 -16.95 4.11
C GLY A 161 -5.66 -18.10 3.62
N ARG A 162 -4.65 -18.48 4.41
CA ARG A 162 -3.78 -19.63 4.10
C ARG A 162 -4.57 -20.93 4.00
N LYS A 163 -5.49 -21.19 4.93
CA LYS A 163 -6.32 -22.40 4.95
C LYS A 163 -7.16 -22.55 3.69
N ILE A 164 -7.67 -21.44 3.14
CA ILE A 164 -8.49 -21.46 1.92
C ILE A 164 -7.65 -21.31 0.63
N GLY A 165 -6.32 -21.22 0.73
CA GLY A 165 -5.42 -21.09 -0.41
C GLY A 165 -5.32 -19.68 -1.01
N ALA A 166 -5.80 -18.65 -0.30
CA ALA A 166 -5.54 -17.26 -0.67
C ALA A 166 -4.06 -16.94 -0.40
N VAL A 167 -3.50 -16.00 -1.17
CA VAL A 167 -2.16 -15.50 -0.89
C VAL A 167 -2.20 -14.66 0.37
N THR A 168 -1.22 -14.85 1.24
CA THR A 168 -1.12 -14.16 2.52
C THR A 168 0.19 -13.38 2.63
N ILE A 169 0.09 -12.11 2.99
CA ILE A 169 1.22 -11.19 3.19
C ILE A 169 1.08 -10.61 4.60
N SER A 170 2.14 -10.61 5.40
CA SER A 170 2.15 -9.90 6.70
C SER A 170 3.04 -8.68 6.65
N ILE A 171 2.67 -7.63 7.37
CA ILE A 171 3.49 -6.44 7.62
C ILE A 171 3.60 -6.24 9.12
N SER A 172 4.82 -6.34 9.65
CA SER A 172 5.10 -6.18 11.08
C SER A 172 6.39 -5.41 11.35
N CYS A 173 6.58 -4.95 12.59
CA CYS A 173 7.73 -4.14 13.01
C CYS A 173 8.61 -4.83 14.06
N ASN A 174 8.35 -6.11 14.33
CA ASN A 174 9.22 -7.02 15.06
C ASN A 174 9.81 -8.06 14.10
N PRO A 175 10.99 -8.61 14.41
CA PRO A 175 11.53 -9.75 13.67
C PRO A 175 10.87 -11.07 14.10
N GLU A 176 10.81 -12.03 13.19
CA GLU A 176 10.39 -13.42 13.44
C GLU A 176 9.03 -13.56 14.15
N THR A 177 8.02 -12.84 13.64
CA THR A 177 6.71 -12.75 14.27
C THR A 177 5.79 -13.95 13.97
N ASP A 178 4.75 -14.12 14.79
CA ASP A 178 3.71 -15.11 14.53
C ASP A 178 3.01 -14.86 13.18
N ALA A 179 2.79 -13.59 12.83
CA ALA A 179 2.24 -13.20 11.54
C ALA A 179 3.16 -13.61 10.38
N SER A 180 4.48 -13.50 10.57
CA SER A 180 5.47 -13.95 9.60
C SER A 180 5.43 -15.47 9.39
N ALA A 181 5.28 -16.24 10.47
CA ALA A 181 5.22 -17.70 10.42
C ALA A 181 3.99 -18.24 9.65
N VAL A 182 2.89 -17.47 9.61
CA VAL A 182 1.63 -17.90 8.97
C VAL A 182 1.38 -17.27 7.60
N SER A 183 2.30 -16.46 7.08
CA SER A 183 2.16 -15.76 5.78
C SER A 183 3.03 -16.38 4.69
N ASP A 184 2.65 -16.19 3.43
CA ASP A 184 3.47 -16.58 2.27
C ASP A 184 4.62 -15.60 2.03
N ILE A 185 4.37 -14.31 2.24
CA ILE A 185 5.39 -13.25 2.15
C ILE A 185 5.37 -12.43 3.45
N PRO A 186 6.33 -12.64 4.36
CA PRO A 186 6.52 -11.77 5.51
C PRO A 186 7.28 -10.51 5.11
N ILE A 187 6.75 -9.34 5.49
CA ILE A 187 7.41 -8.04 5.38
C ILE A 187 7.66 -7.52 6.80
N GLU A 188 8.91 -7.65 7.26
CA GLU A 188 9.32 -7.20 8.59
C GLU A 188 10.11 -5.89 8.46
N VAL A 189 9.58 -4.82 9.05
CA VAL A 189 10.15 -3.47 9.03
C VAL A 189 10.53 -3.06 10.45
N VAL A 190 11.70 -3.52 10.90
CA VAL A 190 12.17 -3.27 12.27
C VAL A 190 12.65 -1.83 12.41
N VAL A 191 11.91 -1.03 13.18
CA VAL A 191 12.15 0.43 13.37
C VAL A 191 12.70 0.80 14.76
N GLY A 192 12.98 -0.19 15.61
CA GLY A 192 13.46 0.04 16.97
C GLY A 192 12.33 0.39 17.95
N ALA A 193 12.73 0.67 19.19
CA ALA A 193 11.82 1.12 20.25
C ALA A 193 11.20 2.48 19.90
N GLU A 194 9.93 2.68 20.24
CA GLU A 194 9.22 3.95 20.06
C GLU A 194 9.66 4.98 21.12
N VAL A 195 9.57 6.28 20.78
CA VAL A 195 9.88 7.38 21.74
C VAL A 195 9.03 7.29 23.01
N ILE A 196 7.78 6.87 22.87
CA ILE A 196 6.90 6.47 23.96
C ILE A 196 6.76 4.96 23.84
N ARG A 197 7.23 4.24 24.86
CA ARG A 197 7.20 2.77 24.90
C ARG A 197 5.83 2.22 24.49
N GLY A 198 5.79 1.34 23.50
CA GLY A 198 4.56 0.70 23.00
C GLY A 198 3.69 1.60 22.10
N SER A 199 4.01 2.88 21.91
CA SER A 199 3.23 3.81 21.06
C SER A 199 3.52 3.59 19.57
N THR A 200 3.20 2.40 19.06
CA THR A 200 3.44 1.93 17.68
C THR A 200 2.67 2.71 16.61
N ARG A 201 1.78 3.63 17.00
CA ARG A 201 1.18 4.60 16.06
C ARG A 201 2.19 5.57 15.43
N LEU A 202 3.43 5.59 15.94
CA LEU A 202 4.52 6.47 15.53
C LEU A 202 5.38 5.81 14.43
N LYS A 203 6.62 5.39 14.72
CA LYS A 203 7.52 4.88 13.67
C LYS A 203 6.97 3.65 12.98
N ALA A 204 6.42 2.70 13.74
CA ALA A 204 5.84 1.49 13.17
C ALA A 204 4.64 1.81 12.25
N GLY A 205 3.76 2.73 12.66
CA GLY A 205 2.67 3.22 11.82
C GLY A 205 3.17 3.92 10.55
N THR A 206 4.17 4.78 10.64
CA THR A 206 4.77 5.45 9.47
C THR A 206 5.41 4.44 8.51
N ALA A 207 6.14 3.46 9.05
CA ALA A 207 6.71 2.36 8.27
C ALA A 207 5.63 1.56 7.54
N GLN A 208 4.55 1.18 8.23
CA GLN A 208 3.40 0.49 7.63
C GLN A 208 2.77 1.31 6.50
N LYS A 209 2.60 2.62 6.70
CA LYS A 209 2.10 3.53 5.64
C LYS A 209 3.02 3.50 4.42
N MET A 210 4.33 3.60 4.61
CA MET A 210 5.30 3.57 3.50
C MET A 210 5.22 2.26 2.73
N VAL A 211 5.17 1.12 3.44
CA VAL A 211 5.02 -0.20 2.80
C VAL A 211 3.71 -0.30 2.02
N LEU A 212 2.58 0.08 2.62
CA LEU A 212 1.28 0.07 1.94
C LEU A 212 1.31 0.88 0.65
N ASN A 213 1.83 2.11 0.71
CA ASN A 213 1.93 2.96 -0.46
C ASN A 213 2.86 2.36 -1.53
N MET A 214 3.95 1.68 -1.15
CA MET A 214 4.81 0.95 -2.10
C MET A 214 4.07 -0.22 -2.74
N LEU A 215 3.35 -1.03 -1.95
CA LEU A 215 2.59 -2.17 -2.46
C LEU A 215 1.50 -1.74 -3.43
N SER A 216 0.68 -0.76 -3.03
CA SER A 216 -0.45 -0.29 -3.82
C SER A 216 0.01 0.47 -5.06
N THR A 217 0.90 1.46 -4.92
CA THR A 217 1.45 2.21 -6.06
C THR A 217 2.26 1.31 -6.99
N GLY A 218 3.15 0.47 -6.45
CA GLY A 218 3.97 -0.44 -7.24
C GLY A 218 3.12 -1.42 -8.05
N THR A 219 2.04 -1.94 -7.45
CA THR A 219 1.06 -2.77 -8.15
C THR A 219 0.41 -1.99 -9.30
N MET A 220 -0.08 -0.77 -9.05
CA MET A 220 -0.77 0.00 -10.09
C MET A 220 0.16 0.45 -11.23
N VAL A 221 1.42 0.77 -10.92
CA VAL A 221 2.46 1.03 -11.94
C VAL A 221 2.66 -0.21 -12.81
N ARG A 222 2.78 -1.39 -12.20
CA ARG A 222 2.97 -2.67 -12.91
C ARG A 222 1.74 -3.13 -13.69
N LEU A 223 0.57 -2.56 -13.42
CA LEU A 223 -0.67 -2.75 -14.16
C LEU A 223 -0.90 -1.64 -15.22
N GLY A 224 0.10 -0.82 -15.52
CA GLY A 224 0.04 0.19 -16.56
C GLY A 224 -0.82 1.40 -16.21
N LYS A 225 -1.14 1.64 -14.93
CA LYS A 225 -1.92 2.82 -14.48
C LYS A 225 -1.13 4.14 -14.56
N VAL A 226 0.19 4.03 -14.73
CA VAL A 226 1.14 5.15 -14.78
C VAL A 226 1.94 5.07 -16.09
N PHE A 227 2.27 6.23 -16.66
CA PHE A 227 3.19 6.37 -17.78
C PHE A 227 4.28 7.35 -17.40
N GLN A 228 5.54 6.94 -17.49
CA GLN A 228 6.66 7.66 -16.87
C GLN A 228 6.39 7.83 -15.37
N ASN A 229 6.22 9.06 -14.89
CA ASN A 229 5.79 9.41 -13.54
C ASN A 229 4.41 10.10 -13.52
N GLN A 230 3.66 10.02 -14.63
CA GLN A 230 2.34 10.64 -14.77
C GLN A 230 1.21 9.63 -14.53
N MET A 231 0.24 10.07 -13.75
CA MET A 231 -0.99 9.34 -13.49
C MET A 231 -1.91 9.47 -14.72
N VAL A 232 -2.00 8.42 -15.51
CA VAL A 232 -2.66 8.44 -16.83
C VAL A 232 -4.00 7.70 -16.86
N ASP A 233 -4.36 7.03 -15.77
CA ASP A 233 -5.61 6.29 -15.61
C ASP A 233 -6.48 6.95 -14.53
N VAL A 234 -6.89 8.18 -14.81
CA VAL A 234 -7.66 9.05 -13.90
C VAL A 234 -9.11 9.11 -14.34
N GLN A 235 -10.04 8.92 -13.40
CA GLN A 235 -11.46 9.16 -13.65
C GLN A 235 -11.78 10.66 -13.54
N PRO A 236 -12.34 11.29 -14.59
CA PRO A 236 -12.70 12.71 -14.58
C PRO A 236 -14.00 12.96 -13.82
N ILE A 237 -14.02 12.70 -12.50
CA ILE A 237 -15.22 12.89 -11.66
C ILE A 237 -15.46 14.34 -11.22
N ASN A 238 -14.52 15.25 -11.50
CA ASN A 238 -14.66 16.68 -11.22
C ASN A 238 -13.82 17.54 -12.19
N GLN A 239 -14.09 18.85 -12.23
CA GLN A 239 -13.40 19.78 -13.13
C GLN A 239 -11.87 19.82 -12.91
N LYS A 240 -11.40 19.65 -11.66
CA LYS A 240 -9.96 19.60 -11.34
C LYS A 240 -9.28 18.39 -12.01
N LEU A 241 -9.93 17.23 -12.02
CA LEU A 241 -9.37 16.02 -12.64
C LEU A 241 -9.42 16.09 -14.16
N VAL A 242 -10.45 16.72 -14.74
CA VAL A 242 -10.48 17.04 -16.18
C VAL A 242 -9.33 17.97 -16.55
N GLN A 243 -9.10 19.03 -15.77
CA GLN A 243 -7.99 19.96 -16.00
C GLN A 243 -6.65 19.21 -15.93
N ARG A 244 -6.44 18.40 -14.89
CA ARG A 244 -5.21 17.62 -14.74
C ARG A 244 -4.95 16.70 -15.94
N ALA A 245 -5.98 16.08 -16.51
CA ALA A 245 -5.82 15.24 -17.70
C ALA A 245 -5.36 16.05 -18.93
N VAL A 246 -5.91 17.26 -19.11
CA VAL A 246 -5.49 18.19 -20.16
C VAL A 246 -4.06 18.66 -19.94
N ASP A 247 -3.71 19.07 -18.71
CA ASP A 247 -2.34 19.49 -18.35
C ASP A 247 -1.35 18.35 -18.60
N THR A 248 -1.70 17.12 -18.22
CA THR A 248 -0.87 15.93 -18.46
C THR A 248 -0.66 15.69 -19.96
N LEU A 249 -1.70 15.86 -20.77
CA LEU A 249 -1.58 15.73 -22.23
C LEU A 249 -0.69 16.84 -22.81
N MET A 250 -0.81 18.07 -22.31
CA MET A 250 0.08 19.17 -22.70
C MET A 250 1.52 18.91 -22.30
N ASP A 251 1.79 18.48 -21.07
CA ASP A 251 3.14 18.21 -20.55
C ASP A 251 3.85 17.08 -21.31
N LEU A 252 3.09 16.06 -21.72
CA LEU A 252 3.63 14.91 -22.47
C LEU A 252 3.74 15.17 -23.97
N THR A 253 3.19 16.28 -24.46
CA THR A 253 3.16 16.63 -25.88
C THR A 253 3.64 18.07 -26.08
N ALA A 254 3.47 18.62 -27.28
CA ALA A 254 3.71 20.05 -27.54
C ALA A 254 2.39 20.79 -27.86
N MET A 255 1.26 20.21 -27.47
CA MET A 255 -0.06 20.74 -27.79
C MET A 255 -0.41 21.95 -26.94
N THR A 256 -1.17 22.88 -27.52
CA THR A 256 -1.82 23.96 -26.77
C THR A 256 -3.03 23.43 -25.99
N GLU A 257 -3.46 24.16 -24.97
CA GLU A 257 -4.63 23.78 -24.17
C GLU A 257 -5.91 23.55 -25.02
N PRO A 258 -6.27 24.40 -26.01
CA PRO A 258 -7.44 24.14 -26.85
C PRO A 258 -7.33 22.85 -27.66
N GLU A 259 -6.14 22.54 -28.18
CA GLU A 259 -5.90 21.31 -28.95
C GLU A 259 -5.98 20.08 -28.04
N ALA A 260 -5.35 20.13 -26.87
CA ALA A 260 -5.36 19.05 -25.89
C ALA A 260 -6.79 18.76 -25.39
N ARG A 261 -7.57 19.80 -25.08
CA ARG A 261 -8.99 19.65 -24.70
C ARG A 261 -9.81 19.00 -25.80
N LYS A 262 -9.64 19.45 -27.04
CA LYS A 262 -10.36 18.91 -28.20
C LYS A 262 -10.04 17.43 -28.39
N LEU A 263 -8.75 17.06 -28.38
CA LEU A 263 -8.33 15.67 -28.55
C LEU A 263 -8.83 14.79 -27.40
N TYR A 264 -8.72 15.26 -26.16
CA TYR A 264 -9.22 14.54 -24.99
C TYR A 264 -10.73 14.26 -25.08
N GLN A 265 -11.52 15.25 -25.54
CA GLN A 265 -12.96 15.06 -25.79
C GLN A 265 -13.24 14.08 -26.93
N GLN A 266 -12.50 14.15 -28.03
CA GLN A 266 -12.65 13.22 -29.16
C GLN A 266 -12.32 11.77 -28.76
N CYS A 267 -11.38 11.59 -27.83
CA CYS A 267 -11.03 10.28 -27.27
C CYS A 267 -11.97 9.83 -26.14
N GLY A 268 -13.16 10.42 -26.01
CA GLY A 268 -14.13 10.02 -25.00
C GLY A 268 -13.68 10.28 -23.56
N GLN A 269 -12.77 11.22 -23.35
CA GLN A 269 -12.13 11.52 -22.06
C GLN A 269 -11.27 10.35 -21.53
N GLU A 270 -10.74 9.51 -22.41
CA GLU A 270 -9.76 8.49 -22.07
C GLU A 270 -8.34 9.02 -22.28
N LEU A 271 -7.68 9.43 -21.19
CA LEU A 271 -6.36 10.09 -21.25
C LEU A 271 -5.29 9.21 -21.92
N LYS A 272 -5.28 7.90 -21.66
CA LYS A 272 -4.36 6.97 -22.33
C LYS A 272 -4.54 6.97 -23.84
N VAL A 273 -5.79 6.93 -24.32
CA VAL A 273 -6.08 6.96 -25.76
C VAL A 273 -5.59 8.27 -26.36
N ALA A 274 -5.89 9.40 -25.72
CA ALA A 274 -5.45 10.72 -26.17
C ALA A 274 -3.92 10.84 -26.25
N ILE A 275 -3.19 10.34 -25.23
CA ILE A 275 -1.72 10.31 -25.23
C ILE A 275 -1.20 9.46 -26.39
N LEU A 276 -1.77 8.28 -26.60
CA LEU A 276 -1.31 7.38 -27.66
C LEU A 276 -1.52 7.98 -29.05
N VAL A 277 -2.70 8.56 -29.30
CA VAL A 277 -3.00 9.29 -30.55
C VAL A 277 -2.02 10.44 -30.75
N ALA A 278 -1.85 11.32 -29.75
CA ALA A 278 -1.00 12.49 -29.86
C ALA A 278 0.47 12.14 -30.13
N MET A 279 0.99 11.06 -29.55
CA MET A 279 2.40 10.69 -29.66
C MET A 279 2.73 9.81 -30.88
N THR A 280 1.74 9.21 -31.54
CA THR A 280 1.96 8.26 -32.66
C THR A 280 1.26 8.65 -33.95
N ASP A 281 0.44 9.70 -33.95
CA ASP A 281 -0.38 10.14 -35.09
C ASP A 281 -1.28 9.02 -35.65
N THR A 282 -1.70 8.10 -34.76
CA THR A 282 -2.62 7.00 -35.11
C THR A 282 -4.08 7.41 -34.92
N ASP A 283 -5.02 6.65 -35.51
CA ASP A 283 -6.44 6.87 -35.29
C ASP A 283 -6.94 6.30 -33.94
N ILE A 284 -8.05 6.84 -33.44
CA ILE A 284 -8.60 6.51 -32.11
C ILE A 284 -8.92 5.01 -31.98
N GLU A 285 -9.48 4.39 -33.03
CA GLU A 285 -9.85 2.97 -33.01
C GLU A 285 -8.62 2.07 -32.89
N LYS A 286 -7.55 2.37 -33.65
CA LYS A 286 -6.26 1.69 -33.52
C LYS A 286 -5.65 1.92 -32.14
N ALA A 287 -5.64 3.14 -31.63
CA ALA A 287 -5.10 3.45 -30.30
C ALA A 287 -5.79 2.60 -29.21
N GLN A 288 -7.12 2.53 -29.24
CA GLN A 288 -7.91 1.69 -28.32
C GLN A 288 -7.57 0.21 -28.47
N ALA A 289 -7.47 -0.29 -29.70
CA ALA A 289 -7.12 -1.68 -29.97
C ALA A 289 -5.72 -2.05 -29.43
N TYR A 290 -4.71 -1.23 -29.67
CA TYR A 290 -3.34 -1.48 -29.21
C TYR A 290 -3.17 -1.33 -27.70
N LEU A 291 -3.90 -0.40 -27.07
CA LEU A 291 -3.96 -0.31 -25.61
C LEU A 291 -4.55 -1.59 -25.01
N LYS A 292 -5.65 -2.10 -25.59
CA LYS A 292 -6.26 -3.36 -25.14
C LYS A 292 -5.31 -4.55 -25.30
N GLN A 293 -4.59 -4.64 -26.43
CA GLN A 293 -3.61 -5.71 -26.66
C GLN A 293 -2.35 -5.62 -25.79
N SER A 294 -2.12 -4.47 -25.15
CA SER A 294 -0.97 -4.20 -24.29
C SER A 294 -1.37 -4.11 -22.82
N ASP A 295 -2.54 -4.65 -22.45
CA ASP A 295 -3.09 -4.61 -21.09
C ASP A 295 -3.06 -3.19 -20.48
N GLY A 296 -3.34 -2.17 -21.29
CA GLY A 296 -3.37 -0.77 -20.88
C GLY A 296 -2.00 -0.11 -20.67
N HIS A 297 -0.89 -0.78 -21.01
CA HIS A 297 0.46 -0.22 -20.93
C HIS A 297 0.78 0.66 -22.14
N LEU A 298 0.82 1.99 -21.91
CA LEU A 298 1.06 2.98 -22.98
C LEU A 298 2.35 2.75 -23.77
N LYS A 299 3.49 2.56 -23.08
CA LYS A 299 4.78 2.40 -23.76
C LYS A 299 4.83 1.15 -24.64
N GLN A 300 4.18 0.06 -24.20
CA GLN A 300 4.09 -1.17 -24.98
C GLN A 300 3.17 -0.98 -26.19
N ALA A 301 2.04 -0.29 -26.03
CA ALA A 301 1.14 0.03 -27.13
C ALA A 301 1.82 0.91 -28.19
N MET A 302 2.60 1.92 -27.77
CA MET A 302 3.41 2.76 -28.66
C MET A 302 4.41 1.93 -29.48
N ASN A 303 5.16 1.04 -28.83
CA ASN A 303 6.17 0.20 -29.49
C ASN A 303 5.57 -0.80 -30.49
N ARG A 304 4.26 -1.08 -30.42
CA ARG A 304 3.57 -1.94 -31.40
C ARG A 304 3.06 -1.16 -32.62
N LEU A 305 2.93 0.16 -32.50
CA LEU A 305 2.47 1.06 -33.56
C LEU A 305 3.62 1.57 -34.44
N MET A 306 4.84 1.62 -33.89
CA MET A 306 6.08 1.99 -34.59
C MET A 306 6.76 0.77 -35.20
#